data_AF-A0AAW8SW09-F1
#
_entry.id   AF-A0AAW8SW09-F1
#
_cell.length_a   1.000
_cell.length_b   1.000
_cell.length_c   1.000
_cell.angle_alpha   90.00
_cell.angle_beta   90.00
_cell.angle_gamma   90.00
#
_symmetry.space_group_name_H-M   'P 1'
#
loop_
_entity.id
_entity.type
_entity.pdbx_description
1 polymer ?
#
loop_
_entity_poly.entity_id
_entity_poly.type
_entity_poly.pdbx_seq_one_letter_code
_entity_poly.pdbx_strand_id
1 'polypeptide(L)' 'MKKEPLLTQVYIGILEETLRIKLIREAALLAESATERYIKLNAEIPDIDQRVNHGHIASYIGVTPVSLSRIRRTLREEN' A
#
# COMPACT_ATOMS: atom_id res chain seq x y z
N MET A 1 19.21 4.77 34.13
CA MET A 1 18.12 4.06 33.42
C MET A 1 18.69 2.78 32.82
N LYS A 2 18.28 1.60 33.29
CA LYS A 2 18.68 0.33 32.67
C LYS A 2 18.00 0.26 31.29
N LYS A 3 18.75 -0.03 30.23
CA LYS A 3 18.17 -0.34 28.91
C LYS A 3 17.40 -1.64 29.07
N GLU A 4 16.08 -1.61 28.95
CA GLU A 4 15.28 -2.84 28.88
C GLU A 4 15.53 -3.47 27.50
N PRO A 5 16.31 -4.58 27.41
CA PRO A 5 16.78 -5.10 26.14
C PRO A 5 15.63 -5.59 25.26
N LEU A 6 14.57 -6.12 25.89
CA LEU A 6 13.38 -6.61 25.21
C LEU A 6 12.62 -5.48 24.51
N LEU A 7 12.34 -4.37 25.19
CA LEU A 7 11.65 -3.23 24.58
C LEU A 7 12.44 -2.66 23.41
N THR A 8 13.77 -2.64 23.53
CA THR A 8 14.66 -2.19 22.46
C THR A 8 14.59 -3.13 21.25
N GLN A 9 14.59 -4.44 21.46
CA GLN A 9 14.47 -5.43 20.38
C GLN A 9 13.10 -5.38 19.71
N VAL A 10 12.01 -5.26 20.47
CA VAL A 10 10.65 -5.09 19.93
C VAL A 10 10.56 -3.81 19.10
N TYR A 11 11.09 -2.70 19.61
CA TYR A 11 11.11 -1.43 18.90
C TYR A 11 11.89 -1.53 17.58
N ILE A 12 13.08 -2.14 17.60
CA ILE A 12 13.88 -2.39 16.40
C ILE A 12 13.10 -3.24 15.40
N GLY A 13 12.48 -4.34 15.83
CA GLY A 13 11.70 -5.20 14.94
C GLY A 13 10.53 -4.47 14.27
N ILE A 14 9.82 -3.61 15.01
CA ILE A 14 8.74 -2.78 14.44
C ILE A 14 9.29 -1.78 13.42
N LEU A 15 10.42 -1.14 13.71
CA LEU A 15 11.06 -0.20 12.79
C LEU A 15 11.53 -0.88 11.51
N GLU A 16 12.18 -2.04 11.62
CA GLU A 16 12.67 -2.83 10.49
C GLU A 16 11.51 -3.24 9.58
N GLU A 17 10.42 -3.73 10.17
CA GLU A 17 9.23 -4.13 9.42
C GLU A 17 8.57 -2.95 8.73
N THR A 18 8.44 -1.82 9.42
CA THR A 18 7.89 -0.58 8.84
C THR A 18 8.76 -0.08 7.68
N LEU A 19 10.08 -0.14 7.82
CA LEU A 19 11.02 0.27 6.79
C LEU A 19 10.92 -0.65 5.57
N ARG A 20 10.83 -1.97 5.78
CA ARG A 20 10.65 -2.95 4.72
C ARG A 20 9.39 -2.66 3.90
N ILE A 21 8.25 -2.43 4.56
CA ILE A 21 6.98 -2.09 3.89
C ILE A 21 7.14 -0.80 3.05
N LYS A 22 7.80 0.24 3.60
CA LYS A 22 8.05 1.49 2.87
C LYS A 22 8.93 1.28 1.64
N LEU A 23 9.99 0.49 1.74
CA LEU A 23 10.90 0.21 0.63
C LEU A 23 10.22 -0.57 -0.49
N ILE A 24 9.42 -1.59 -0.16
CA ILE A 24 8.66 -2.36 -1.14
C ILE A 24 7.68 -1.44 -1.89
N ARG A 25 6.97 -0.57 -1.17
CA ARG A 25 6.05 0.40 -1.77
C ARG A 25 6.78 1.37 -2.70
N GLU A 26 7.93 1.90 -2.29
CA GLU A 26 8.71 2.82 -3.12
C GLU A 26 9.22 2.13 -4.40
N ALA A 27 9.70 0.90 -4.29
CA ALA A 27 10.09 0.10 -5.45
C ALA A 27 8.93 -0.11 -6.42
N ALA A 28 7.73 -0.41 -5.91
CA ALA A 28 6.52 -0.54 -6.73
C ALA A 28 6.09 0.79 -7.39
N LEU A 29 6.30 1.93 -6.72
CA LEU A 29 6.02 3.25 -7.31
C LEU A 29 6.95 3.55 -8.50
N LEU A 30 8.20 3.05 -8.46
CA LEU A 30 9.19 3.24 -9.53
C LEU A 30 9.05 2.23 -10.67
N ALA A 31 8.72 0.97 -10.36
CA ALA A 31 8.80 -0.13 -11.32
C ALA A 31 7.44 -0.54 -11.92
N GLU A 32 6.33 -0.20 -11.28
CA GLU A 32 5.00 -0.69 -11.65
C GLU A 32 4.11 0.43 -12.19
N SER A 33 3.10 0.06 -12.97
CA SER A 33 2.00 0.94 -13.33
C SER A 33 1.02 1.11 -12.16
N ALA A 34 0.23 2.18 -12.21
CA ALA A 34 -0.80 2.41 -11.20
C ALA A 34 -1.87 1.30 -11.14
N THR A 35 -2.19 0.70 -12.30
CA THR A 35 -3.14 -0.42 -12.39
C THR A 35 -2.58 -1.66 -11.72
N GLU A 36 -1.32 -2.01 -11.96
CA GLU A 36 -0.65 -3.14 -11.29
C GLU A 36 -0.61 -2.95 -9.77
N ARG A 37 -0.26 -1.75 -9.30
CA ARG A 37 -0.29 -1.43 -7.86
C ARG A 37 -1.68 -1.56 -7.26
N TYR A 38 -2.72 -1.15 -7.99
CA TYR A 38 -4.11 -1.30 -7.53
C TYR A 38 -4.52 -2.76 -7.45
N ILE A 39 -4.19 -3.57 -8.47
CA ILE A 39 -4.49 -5.01 -8.49
C ILE A 39 -3.77 -5.72 -7.33
N LYS A 40 -2.48 -5.44 -7.13
CA LYS A 40 -1.70 -6.00 -6.01
C LYS A 40 -2.32 -5.62 -4.66
N LEU A 41 -2.67 -4.35 -4.48
CA LEU A 41 -3.32 -3.88 -3.25
C LEU A 41 -4.62 -4.64 -2.96
N ASN A 42 -5.45 -4.84 -3.98
CA ASN A 42 -6.72 -5.55 -3.84
C ASN A 42 -6.53 -7.06 -3.58
N ALA A 43 -5.42 -7.65 -4.05
CA ALA A 43 -5.05 -9.03 -3.76
C ALA A 43 -4.49 -9.20 -2.32
N GLU A 44 -3.68 -8.24 -1.85
CA GLU A 44 -3.14 -8.25 -0.48
C GLU A 44 -4.21 -7.96 0.57
N ILE A 45 -5.14 -7.06 0.26
CA ILE A 45 -6.24 -6.66 1.14
C ILE A 45 -7.56 -6.81 0.38
N PRO A 46 -8.16 -8.02 0.42
CA PRO A 46 -9.48 -8.24 -0.14
C PRO A 46 -10.50 -7.22 0.41
N ASP A 47 -11.39 -6.76 -0.47
CA ASP A 47 -12.46 -5.79 -0.16
C ASP A 47 -11.97 -4.42 0.33
N ILE A 48 -10.74 -4.03 0.02
CA ILE A 48 -10.20 -2.72 0.43
C ILE A 48 -11.05 -1.54 -0.04
N ASP A 49 -11.63 -1.63 -1.23
CA ASP A 49 -12.56 -0.65 -1.79
C ASP A 49 -13.79 -0.40 -0.91
N GLN A 50 -14.21 -1.39 -0.11
CA GLN A 50 -15.36 -1.28 0.80
C GLN A 50 -14.97 -0.74 2.18
N ARG A 51 -13.71 -0.92 2.56
CA ARG A 51 -13.19 -0.62 3.89
C ARG A 51 -12.51 0.73 4.00
N VAL A 52 -11.98 1.24 2.89
CA VAL A 52 -11.14 2.44 2.86
C VAL A 52 -11.67 3.42 1.83
N ASN A 53 -11.64 4.71 2.17
CA ASN A 53 -12.01 5.76 1.24
C ASN A 53 -11.11 5.73 0.00
N HIS A 54 -11.70 5.83 -1.20
CA HIS A 54 -10.98 5.81 -2.47
C HIS A 54 -9.89 6.89 -2.58
N GLY A 55 -10.02 8.03 -1.90
CA GLY A 55 -8.97 9.05 -1.84
C GLY A 55 -7.70 8.53 -1.19
N HIS A 56 -7.81 7.78 -0.10
CA HIS A 56 -6.64 7.17 0.56
C HIS A 56 -6.04 6.03 -0.29
N ILE A 57 -6.88 5.24 -0.96
CA ILE A 57 -6.41 4.21 -1.91
C ILE A 57 -5.63 4.88 -3.05
N ALA A 58 -6.16 5.96 -3.63
CA ALA A 58 -5.51 6.70 -4.70
C ALA A 58 -4.16 7.27 -4.25
N SER A 59 -4.10 7.92 -3.09
CA SER A 59 -2.85 8.40 -2.50
C SER A 59 -1.85 7.28 -2.22
N TYR A 60 -2.32 6.11 -1.77
CA TYR A 60 -1.46 4.97 -1.47
C TYR A 60 -0.77 4.45 -2.73
N ILE A 61 -1.51 4.25 -3.82
CA ILE A 61 -0.98 3.78 -5.11
C ILE A 61 -0.36 4.90 -5.97
N GLY A 62 -0.33 6.13 -5.48
CA GLY A 62 0.36 7.25 -6.14
C GLY A 62 -0.39 7.87 -7.32
N VAL A 63 -1.72 7.93 -7.27
CA VAL A 63 -2.55 8.58 -8.32
C VAL A 63 -3.62 9.50 -7.73
N THR A 64 -4.28 10.26 -8.60
CA THR A 64 -5.43 11.07 -8.19
C THR A 64 -6.68 10.20 -8.02
N PRO A 65 -7.68 10.63 -7.22
CA PRO A 65 -8.95 9.91 -7.10
C PRO A 65 -9.65 9.71 -8.45
N VAL A 66 -9.52 10.68 -9.37
CA VAL A 66 -10.04 10.58 -10.74
C VAL A 66 -9.34 9.47 -11.53
N SER A 67 -8.01 9.39 -11.46
CA SER A 67 -7.24 8.33 -12.10
C SER A 67 -7.61 6.95 -11.54
N LEU A 68 -7.77 6.81 -10.22
CA LEU A 68 -8.24 5.57 -9.61
C LEU A 68 -9.63 5.19 -10.13
N SER A 69 -10.55 6.15 -10.24
CA SER A 69 -11.88 5.89 -10.80
C SER A 69 -11.83 5.36 -12.24
N ARG A 70 -10.89 5.85 -13.06
CA ARG A 70 -10.68 5.35 -14.43
C ARG A 70 -10.13 3.93 -14.42
N ILE A 71 -9.09 3.65 -13.64
CA ILE A 71 -8.49 2.31 -13.50
C ILE A 71 -9.58 1.29 -13.12
N ARG A 72 -10.40 1.61 -12.12
CA ARG A 72 -11.50 0.74 -11.65
C ARG A 72 -12.56 0.49 -12.72
N ARG A 73 -12.83 1.49 -13.57
CA ARG A 73 -13.79 1.35 -14.67
C ARG A 73 -13.24 0.42 -15.74
N THR A 74 -11.99 0.63 -16.18
CA THR A 74 -11.31 -0.21 -17.18
C THR A 74 -11.30 -1.67 -16.74
N LEU A 75 -10.91 -1.96 -15.50
CA LEU A 75 -10.89 -3.33 -14.97
C LEU A 75 -12.27 -3.99 -14.88
N ARG A 76 -13.36 -3.22 -14.79
CA ARG A 76 -14.73 -3.77 -14.81
C ARG A 76 -15.24 -4.03 -16.23
N GLU A 77 -14.73 -3.32 -17.22
CA GLU A 77 -15.09 -3.48 -18.64
C GLU A 77 -14.30 -4.61 -19.30
N GLU A 78 -13.14 -4.98 -18.75
CA GLU A 78 -12.29 -6.10 -19.19
C GLU A 78 -12.67 -7.47 -18.60
N ASN A 79 -13.59 -7.51 -17.63
CA ASN A 79 -14.16 -8.73 -17.03
C ASN A 79 -15.60 -8.95 -17.49
#